data_AF-A0A5C4U3C1-F1
#
_entry.id   AF-A0A5C4U3C1-F1
#
_cell.length_a   1.000
_cell.length_b   1.000
_cell.length_c   1.000
_cell.angle_alpha   90.00
_cell.angle_beta   90.00
_cell.angle_gamma   90.00
#
_symmetry.space_group_name_H-M   'P 1'
#
loop_
_entity.id
_entity.type
_entity.pdbx_description
1 polymer ?
#
loop_
_entity_poly.entity_id
_entity_poly.type
_entity_poly.pdbx_seq_one_letter_code
_entity_poly.pdbx_strand_id
1 'polypeptide(L)'
;MTQQRQQAGAAKVIDLADHAAARAVSTAGSRPAHTLILEVATSQAAGTSFRHLGVVDTMSLASLRDVVCVAFDIAADDAPAVFVQRGERVDVSKHLYHHLRAAGDVLEFRWGLWEFTITVTHRWPRDDHSPRAVCLGGDNGLHARPVDLQRINAQLANPGFEDVLSCLRPEVAQLLRRGELADFLPLLHAIGVRACPNLAPETRILLGTLPLENDKRARDTFWAIILGLACLRDTQFARETGARVMEALGHEPLLEACADSLDVLASVGGYGAEALAPVERIDLYRELLHKPE
;
A
#
# COMPACT_ATOMS: atom_id res chain seq x y z
N MET A 1 -2.14 -66.30 -5.09
CA MET A 1 -3.29 -65.79 -4.31
C MET A 1 -2.80 -65.47 -2.91
N THR A 2 -2.26 -64.28 -2.67
CA THR A 2 -2.90 -63.03 -2.21
C THR A 2 -2.54 -62.80 -0.74
N GLN A 3 -1.46 -62.06 -0.47
CA GLN A 3 -1.16 -61.49 0.84
C GLN A 3 -1.42 -59.97 0.77
N GLN A 4 -2.55 -59.54 1.33
CA GLN A 4 -2.81 -58.14 1.67
C GLN A 4 -1.99 -57.79 2.91
N ARG A 5 -1.00 -56.89 2.77
CA ARG A 5 -0.40 -56.19 3.91
C ARG A 5 -1.17 -54.91 4.18
N GLN A 6 -1.78 -54.86 5.36
CA GLN A 6 -2.43 -53.71 5.96
C GLN A 6 -1.45 -52.53 6.08
N GLN A 7 -1.77 -51.39 5.46
CA GLN A 7 -1.19 -50.10 5.81
C GLN A 7 -1.98 -49.55 7.01
N ALA A 8 -1.31 -49.46 8.16
CA ALA A 8 -1.82 -48.71 9.31
C ALA A 8 -1.77 -47.21 8.96
N GLY A 9 -2.93 -46.55 8.98
CA GLY A 9 -3.05 -45.11 8.79
C GLY A 9 -2.38 -44.36 9.94
N ALA A 10 -1.38 -43.54 9.62
CA ALA A 10 -0.82 -42.58 10.55
C ALA A 10 -1.94 -41.58 10.92
N ALA A 11 -2.23 -41.48 12.22
CA ALA A 11 -3.18 -40.51 12.74
C ALA A 11 -2.71 -39.09 12.36
N LYS A 12 -3.58 -38.34 11.69
CA LYS A 12 -3.35 -36.93 11.33
C LYS A 12 -3.25 -36.14 12.63
N VAL A 13 -2.06 -35.66 12.96
CA VAL A 13 -1.86 -34.72 14.08
C VAL A 13 -2.57 -33.43 13.68
N ILE A 14 -3.66 -33.11 14.37
CA ILE A 14 -4.41 -31.88 14.17
C ILE A 14 -3.80 -30.85 15.12
N ASP A 15 -3.27 -29.77 14.56
CA ASP A 15 -2.85 -28.61 15.35
C ASP A 15 -4.09 -27.98 16.01
N LEU A 16 -4.10 -27.94 17.35
CA LEU A 16 -5.21 -27.35 18.10
C LEU A 16 -5.35 -25.84 17.84
N ALA A 17 -4.29 -25.14 17.44
CA ALA A 17 -4.32 -23.73 17.09
C ALA A 17 -5.12 -23.49 15.80
N ASP A 18 -4.94 -24.34 14.78
CA ASP A 18 -5.70 -24.28 13.52
C ASP A 18 -7.20 -24.56 13.74
N HIS A 19 -7.52 -25.47 14.66
CA HIS A 19 -8.92 -25.81 14.94
C HIS A 19 -9.62 -24.76 15.81
N ALA A 20 -8.89 -24.10 16.73
CA ALA A 20 -9.40 -22.97 17.50
C ALA A 20 -9.62 -21.73 16.62
N ALA A 21 -8.71 -21.46 15.67
CA ALA A 21 -8.84 -20.36 14.72
C ALA A 21 -10.06 -20.54 13.81
N ALA A 22 -10.39 -21.76 13.39
CA ALA A 22 -11.56 -22.05 12.56
C ALA A 22 -12.91 -21.81 13.28
N ARG A 23 -12.96 -21.92 14.62
CA ARG A 23 -14.18 -21.64 15.41
C ARG A 23 -14.43 -20.16 15.66
N ALA A 24 -13.39 -19.32 15.63
CA ALA A 24 -13.51 -17.88 15.85
C ALA A 24 -14.10 -17.10 14.64
N VAL A 25 -14.32 -17.78 13.51
CA VAL A 25 -14.71 -17.16 12.22
C VAL A 25 -16.22 -16.84 12.13
N SER A 26 -17.06 -17.22 13.10
CA SER A 26 -18.52 -17.08 12.97
C SER A 26 -19.15 -15.82 13.59
N THR A 27 -18.41 -14.72 13.71
CA THR A 27 -18.97 -13.40 14.04
C THR A 27 -18.32 -12.34 13.17
N ALA A 28 -19.12 -11.55 12.46
CA ALA A 28 -18.68 -10.50 11.53
C ALA A 28 -17.55 -9.65 12.14
N GLY A 29 -16.33 -9.81 11.63
CA GLY A 29 -15.12 -9.19 12.17
C GLY A 29 -13.92 -9.45 11.27
N SER A 30 -13.10 -8.42 11.08
CA SER A 30 -11.91 -8.40 10.22
C SER A 30 -11.03 -9.65 10.38
N ARG A 31 -10.62 -10.26 9.25
CA ARG A 31 -9.68 -11.40 9.24
C ARG A 31 -8.33 -10.92 9.79
N PRO A 32 -7.74 -11.59 10.80
CA PRO A 32 -6.41 -11.23 11.29
C PRO A 32 -5.37 -11.35 10.18
N ALA A 33 -4.54 -10.32 10.02
CA ALA A 33 -3.45 -10.32 9.05
C ALA A 33 -2.39 -11.37 9.40
N HIS A 34 -1.67 -11.87 8.39
CA HIS A 34 -0.57 -12.81 8.56
C HIS A 34 0.67 -12.33 7.82
N THR A 35 1.83 -12.79 8.26
CA THR A 35 3.08 -12.70 7.50
C THR A 35 3.24 -13.96 6.65
N LEU A 36 3.58 -13.78 5.37
CA LEU A 36 3.98 -14.84 4.45
C LEU A 36 5.49 -14.75 4.22
N ILE A 37 6.17 -15.90 4.25
CA ILE A 37 7.52 -16.01 3.69
C ILE A 37 7.41 -16.64 2.31
N LEU A 38 7.79 -15.86 1.32
CA LEU A 38 7.77 -16.22 -0.08
C LEU A 38 9.20 -16.57 -0.51
N GLU A 39 9.36 -17.71 -1.15
CA GLU A 39 10.50 -17.93 -2.04
C GLU A 39 10.09 -17.45 -3.43
N VAL A 40 10.84 -16.50 -3.98
CA VAL A 40 10.65 -16.01 -5.34
C VAL A 40 11.86 -16.44 -6.14
N ALA A 41 11.67 -17.22 -7.18
CA ALA A 41 12.75 -17.76 -8.00
C ALA A 41 12.52 -17.44 -9.47
N THR A 42 13.60 -17.19 -10.20
CA THR A 42 13.60 -17.01 -11.66
C THR A 42 14.78 -17.76 -12.25
N SER A 43 14.56 -18.37 -13.41
CA SER A 43 15.60 -19.13 -14.11
C SER A 43 16.02 -18.39 -15.38
N GLN A 44 17.33 -18.18 -15.52
CA GLN A 44 17.95 -17.55 -16.67
C GLN A 44 18.97 -18.49 -17.30
N ALA A 45 19.45 -18.15 -18.51
CA ALA A 45 20.52 -18.89 -19.16
C ALA A 45 21.82 -18.95 -18.31
N ALA A 46 22.04 -17.95 -17.46
CA ALA A 46 23.20 -17.86 -16.57
C ALA A 46 23.04 -18.62 -15.23
N GLY A 47 21.85 -19.17 -14.94
CA GLY A 47 21.54 -19.85 -13.68
C GLY A 47 20.17 -19.46 -13.12
N THR A 48 19.81 -20.07 -12.00
CA THR A 48 18.63 -19.70 -11.22
C THR A 48 19.01 -18.65 -10.19
N SER A 49 18.18 -17.63 -10.03
CA SER A 49 18.27 -16.64 -8.94
C SER A 49 17.04 -16.74 -8.05
N PHE A 50 17.21 -16.58 -6.74
CA PHE A 50 16.09 -16.59 -5.80
C PHE A 50 16.21 -15.56 -4.67
N ARG A 51 15.05 -15.23 -4.09
CA ARG A 51 14.89 -14.33 -2.94
C ARG A 51 13.91 -14.93 -1.94
N HIS A 52 14.22 -14.82 -0.66
CA HIS A 52 13.25 -15.00 0.41
C HIS A 52 12.70 -13.65 0.83
N LEU A 53 11.39 -13.47 0.71
CA LEU A 53 10.68 -12.23 1.03
C LEU A 53 9.68 -12.49 2.15
N GLY A 54 9.72 -11.70 3.21
CA GLY A 54 8.63 -11.61 4.19
C GLY A 54 7.67 -10.52 3.78
N VAL A 55 6.37 -10.84 3.60
CA VAL A 55 5.34 -9.85 3.24
C VAL A 55 4.07 -10.02 4.06
N VAL A 56 3.31 -8.94 4.24
CA VAL A 56 1.96 -9.03 4.84
C VAL A 56 0.95 -9.56 3.83
N ASP A 57 0.10 -10.51 4.24
CA ASP A 57 -0.86 -11.15 3.33
C ASP A 57 -2.04 -10.25 2.90
N THR A 58 -2.23 -9.11 3.57
CA THR A 58 -3.14 -8.02 3.18
C THR A 58 -2.52 -7.07 2.15
N MET A 59 -1.31 -7.32 1.66
CA MET A 59 -0.72 -6.60 0.53
C MET A 59 -1.48 -6.95 -0.76
N SER A 60 -1.58 -6.02 -1.72
CA SER A 60 -2.13 -6.31 -3.06
C SER A 60 -1.09 -7.01 -3.93
N LEU A 61 -1.55 -7.69 -4.99
CA LEU A 61 -0.64 -8.25 -5.99
C LEU A 61 0.15 -7.17 -6.75
N ALA A 62 -0.45 -5.99 -6.96
CA ALA A 62 0.25 -4.83 -7.52
C ALA A 62 1.41 -4.36 -6.62
N SER A 63 1.22 -4.29 -5.30
CA SER A 63 2.31 -3.96 -4.36
C SER A 63 3.36 -5.09 -4.31
N LEU A 64 2.94 -6.37 -4.40
CA LEU A 64 3.88 -7.49 -4.46
C LEU A 64 4.78 -7.43 -5.70
N ARG A 65 4.25 -7.02 -6.86
CA ARG A 65 5.06 -6.75 -8.06
C ARG A 65 6.20 -5.79 -7.76
N ASP A 66 5.89 -4.67 -7.10
CA ASP A 66 6.89 -3.64 -6.76
C ASP A 66 7.96 -4.19 -5.82
N VAL A 67 7.53 -4.98 -4.82
CA VAL A 67 8.45 -5.67 -3.90
C VAL A 67 9.38 -6.61 -4.65
N VAL A 68 8.87 -7.39 -5.62
CA VAL A 68 9.70 -8.29 -6.44
C VAL A 68 10.66 -7.49 -7.31
N CYS A 69 10.22 -6.42 -7.96
CA CYS A 69 11.09 -5.58 -8.80
C CYS A 69 12.25 -4.99 -7.98
N VAL A 70 11.96 -4.45 -6.79
CA VAL A 70 12.99 -3.94 -5.87
C VAL A 70 13.94 -5.05 -5.40
N ALA A 71 13.42 -6.22 -5.02
CA ALA A 71 14.23 -7.32 -4.50
C ALA A 71 15.19 -7.94 -5.55
N PHE A 72 14.82 -7.84 -6.83
CA PHE A 72 15.60 -8.33 -7.96
C PHE A 72 16.35 -7.22 -8.71
N ASP A 73 16.28 -5.97 -8.24
CA ASP A 73 16.90 -4.80 -8.86
C ASP A 73 16.49 -4.56 -10.32
N ILE A 74 15.22 -4.84 -10.63
CA ILE A 74 14.63 -4.65 -11.95
C ILE A 74 13.94 -3.29 -11.97
N ALA A 75 14.21 -2.51 -13.01
CA ALA A 75 13.56 -1.22 -13.21
C ALA A 75 12.03 -1.41 -13.29
N ALA A 76 11.31 -0.59 -12.54
CA ALA A 76 9.86 -0.48 -12.60
C ALA A 76 9.44 0.34 -13.84
N ASP A 77 9.86 -0.12 -15.02
CA ASP A 77 9.42 0.44 -16.32
C ASP A 77 7.95 0.09 -16.57
N ASP A 78 7.31 0.66 -17.60
CA ASP A 78 5.95 0.30 -18.07
C ASP A 78 5.88 -1.10 -18.73
N ALA A 79 6.62 -2.07 -18.20
CA ALA A 79 6.58 -3.43 -18.67
C ALA A 79 5.25 -4.10 -18.28
N PRO A 80 4.71 -4.99 -19.13
CA PRO A 80 3.50 -5.71 -18.81
C PRO A 80 3.74 -6.64 -17.59
N ALA A 81 2.94 -6.42 -16.54
CA ALA A 81 2.85 -7.28 -15.36
C ALA A 81 1.67 -8.23 -15.46
N VAL A 82 1.91 -9.53 -15.30
CA VAL A 82 0.84 -10.54 -15.23
C VAL A 82 1.13 -11.52 -14.12
N PHE A 83 0.19 -11.68 -13.20
CA PHE A 83 0.17 -12.80 -12.27
C PHE A 83 -0.74 -13.91 -12.78
N VAL A 84 -0.31 -15.15 -12.64
CA VAL A 84 -1.04 -16.34 -13.06
C VAL A 84 -1.12 -17.32 -11.90
N GLN A 85 -2.32 -17.85 -11.66
CA GLN A 85 -2.55 -18.92 -10.70
C GLN A 85 -3.28 -20.06 -11.39
N ARG A 86 -2.69 -21.26 -11.37
CA ARG A 86 -3.28 -22.46 -12.02
C ARG A 86 -3.64 -22.25 -13.50
N GLY A 87 -2.81 -21.49 -14.22
CA GLY A 87 -3.01 -21.18 -15.64
C GLY A 87 -3.93 -19.99 -15.93
N GLU A 88 -4.57 -19.39 -14.93
CA GLU A 88 -5.48 -18.25 -15.11
C GLU A 88 -4.86 -16.94 -14.62
N ARG A 89 -5.11 -15.84 -15.35
CA ARG A 89 -4.68 -14.50 -14.94
C ARG A 89 -5.48 -14.06 -13.70
N VAL A 90 -4.80 -13.46 -12.74
CA VAL A 90 -5.42 -12.93 -11.53
C VAL A 90 -5.46 -11.39 -11.52
N ASP A 91 -6.50 -10.84 -10.89
CA ASP A 91 -6.68 -9.40 -10.75
C ASP A 91 -5.67 -8.83 -9.75
N VAL A 92 -4.79 -7.93 -10.24
CA VAL A 92 -3.68 -7.36 -9.47
C VAL A 92 -4.11 -6.47 -8.31
N SER A 93 -5.37 -6.02 -8.29
CA SER A 93 -5.93 -5.25 -7.18
C SER A 93 -6.29 -6.12 -5.97
N LYS A 94 -6.33 -7.45 -6.13
CA LYS A 94 -6.66 -8.39 -5.05
C LYS A 94 -5.50 -8.54 -4.08
N HIS A 95 -5.86 -8.76 -2.81
CA HIS A 95 -4.91 -9.04 -1.75
C HIS A 95 -4.32 -10.45 -1.85
N LEU A 96 -3.09 -10.63 -1.35
CA LEU A 96 -2.36 -11.90 -1.40
C LEU A 96 -3.14 -13.02 -0.71
N TYR A 97 -3.83 -12.77 0.41
CA TYR A 97 -4.61 -13.79 1.11
C TYR A 97 -5.74 -14.43 0.27
N HIS A 98 -6.14 -13.82 -0.85
CA HIS A 98 -7.08 -14.45 -1.77
C HIS A 98 -6.44 -15.61 -2.55
N HIS A 99 -5.13 -15.53 -2.80
CA HIS A 99 -4.36 -16.42 -3.67
C HIS A 99 -3.35 -17.30 -2.92
N LEU A 100 -2.73 -16.78 -1.87
CA LEU A 100 -1.64 -17.38 -1.10
C LEU A 100 -2.09 -17.55 0.36
N ARG A 101 -2.62 -18.72 0.70
CA ARG A 101 -3.25 -19.02 2.00
C ARG A 101 -2.47 -19.99 2.87
N ALA A 102 -1.69 -20.87 2.26
CA ALA A 102 -0.96 -21.92 2.95
C ALA A 102 0.44 -22.10 2.36
N ALA A 103 1.33 -22.72 3.15
CA ALA A 103 2.61 -23.18 2.65
C ALA A 103 2.41 -24.14 1.47
N GLY A 104 3.23 -24.00 0.44
CA GLY A 104 3.12 -24.71 -0.83
C GLY A 104 2.19 -24.05 -1.85
N ASP A 105 1.44 -22.99 -1.50
CA ASP A 105 0.71 -22.22 -2.51
C ASP A 105 1.70 -21.52 -3.46
N VAL A 106 1.38 -21.57 -4.74
CA VAL A 106 2.23 -21.04 -5.82
C VAL A 106 1.49 -20.01 -6.64
N LEU A 107 2.21 -18.98 -7.04
CA LEU A 107 1.81 -17.97 -8.00
C LEU A 107 2.93 -17.78 -9.02
N GLU A 108 2.58 -17.71 -10.30
CA GLU A 108 3.50 -17.32 -11.36
C GLU A 108 3.39 -15.81 -11.58
N PHE A 109 4.53 -15.16 -11.76
CA PHE A 109 4.59 -13.72 -12.02
C PHE A 109 5.45 -13.46 -13.26
N ARG A 110 4.91 -12.72 -14.21
CA ARG A 110 5.61 -12.27 -15.41
C ARG A 110 5.76 -10.76 -15.41
N TRP A 111 6.96 -10.28 -15.70
CA TRP A 111 7.30 -8.87 -15.84
C TRP A 111 8.08 -8.65 -17.13
N GLY A 112 7.41 -8.18 -18.18
CA GLY A 112 8.02 -8.16 -19.52
C GLY A 112 8.43 -9.56 -19.96
N LEU A 113 9.74 -9.79 -20.11
CA LEU A 113 10.31 -11.10 -20.46
C LEU A 113 10.75 -11.94 -19.24
N TRP A 114 10.64 -11.39 -18.04
CA TRP A 114 11.01 -12.07 -16.81
C TRP A 114 9.88 -12.97 -16.33
N GLU A 115 10.22 -14.20 -15.95
CA GLU A 115 9.29 -15.15 -15.35
C GLU A 115 9.78 -15.53 -13.95
N PHE A 116 8.90 -15.42 -12.97
CA PHE A 116 9.13 -15.74 -11.57
C PHE A 116 8.12 -16.77 -11.08
N THR A 117 8.60 -17.71 -10.29
CA THR A 117 7.77 -18.59 -9.46
C THR A 117 7.80 -18.09 -8.04
N ILE A 118 6.64 -17.78 -7.48
CA ILE A 118 6.46 -17.32 -6.10
C ILE A 118 5.82 -18.47 -5.31
N THR A 119 6.50 -18.97 -4.29
CA THR A 119 6.01 -20.08 -3.45
C THR A 119 5.96 -19.66 -2.00
N VAL A 120 4.83 -19.88 -1.32
CA VAL A 120 4.73 -19.68 0.13
C VAL A 120 5.48 -20.80 0.82
N THR A 121 6.53 -20.46 1.57
CA THR A 121 7.26 -21.43 2.39
C THR A 121 6.69 -21.51 3.80
N HIS A 122 6.31 -20.36 4.38
CA HIS A 122 5.80 -20.25 5.75
C HIS A 122 4.73 -19.18 5.85
N ARG A 123 3.86 -19.33 6.84
CA ARG A 123 2.81 -18.38 7.18
C ARG A 123 2.58 -18.38 8.69
N TRP A 124 2.47 -17.21 9.29
CA TRP A 124 2.14 -17.08 10.71
C TRP A 124 1.33 -15.81 11.00
N PRO A 125 0.62 -15.75 12.13
CA PRO A 125 -0.10 -14.55 12.55
C PRO A 125 0.81 -13.32 12.59
N ARG A 126 0.30 -12.19 12.14
CA ARG A 126 1.06 -10.95 12.05
C ARG A 126 1.31 -10.37 13.45
N ASP A 127 2.54 -9.93 13.71
CA ASP A 127 2.86 -9.04 14.85
C ASP A 127 2.75 -7.55 14.45
N ASP A 128 2.72 -6.64 15.42
CA ASP A 128 2.58 -5.20 15.13
C ASP A 128 3.89 -4.51 14.71
N HIS A 129 5.02 -5.23 14.77
CA HIS A 129 6.35 -4.61 14.68
C HIS A 129 7.14 -4.96 13.42
N SER A 130 6.79 -6.03 12.70
CA SER A 130 7.54 -6.36 11.49
C SER A 130 7.25 -5.33 10.37
N PRO A 131 8.10 -5.23 9.34
CA PRO A 131 7.80 -4.47 8.13
C PRO A 131 6.65 -5.10 7.30
N ARG A 132 6.03 -4.31 6.41
CA ARG A 132 5.06 -4.86 5.44
C ARG A 132 5.71 -5.72 4.37
N ALA A 133 6.96 -5.42 4.01
CA ALA A 133 7.81 -6.20 3.13
C ALA A 133 9.26 -6.15 3.62
N VAL A 134 9.97 -7.26 3.53
CA VAL A 134 11.40 -7.37 3.83
C VAL A 134 12.01 -8.46 2.96
N CYS A 135 13.18 -8.21 2.41
CA CYS A 135 14.04 -9.22 1.81
C CYS A 135 14.92 -9.83 2.91
N LEU A 136 14.67 -11.11 3.20
CA LEU A 136 15.37 -11.87 4.24
C LEU A 136 16.71 -12.41 3.75
N GLY A 137 16.83 -12.64 2.44
CA GLY A 137 18.02 -13.21 1.82
C GLY A 137 17.78 -13.69 0.41
N GLY A 138 18.82 -14.28 -0.20
CA GLY A 138 18.80 -14.84 -1.54
C GLY A 138 20.21 -15.11 -2.04
N ASP A 139 20.32 -15.68 -3.23
CA ASP A 139 21.60 -15.88 -3.92
C ASP A 139 22.08 -14.62 -4.66
N ASN A 140 23.20 -14.70 -5.39
CA ASN A 140 23.95 -13.58 -6.01
C ASN A 140 23.20 -12.71 -7.04
N GLY A 141 21.86 -12.73 -7.06
CA GLY A 141 21.01 -11.85 -7.85
C GLY A 141 21.15 -12.02 -9.35
N LEU A 142 20.32 -11.31 -10.10
CA LEU A 142 20.22 -11.44 -11.55
C LEU A 142 21.50 -11.04 -12.30
N HIS A 143 22.35 -10.24 -11.67
CA HIS A 143 23.53 -9.64 -12.30
C HIS A 143 24.86 -10.25 -11.82
N ALA A 144 24.81 -11.41 -11.13
CA ALA A 144 25.98 -12.02 -10.50
C ALA A 144 26.75 -11.05 -9.59
N ARG A 145 26.03 -10.12 -8.95
CA ARG A 145 26.56 -9.14 -8.00
C ARG A 145 26.09 -9.50 -6.60
N PRO A 146 26.93 -9.32 -5.55
CA PRO A 146 26.50 -9.53 -4.18
C PRO A 146 25.21 -8.76 -3.88
N VAL A 147 24.26 -9.42 -3.21
CA VAL A 147 22.97 -8.82 -2.87
C VAL A 147 23.16 -7.82 -1.73
N ASP A 148 22.82 -6.57 -1.98
CA ASP A 148 22.77 -5.54 -0.94
C ASP A 148 21.39 -5.54 -0.27
N LEU A 149 21.24 -6.42 0.73
CA LEU A 149 20.01 -6.53 1.51
C LEU A 149 19.67 -5.24 2.25
N GLN A 150 20.68 -4.45 2.66
CA GLN A 150 20.46 -3.21 3.38
C GLN A 150 19.80 -2.18 2.45
N ARG A 151 20.33 -2.00 1.24
CA ARG A 151 19.74 -1.12 0.24
C ARG A 151 18.34 -1.59 -0.17
N ILE A 152 18.17 -2.89 -0.44
CA ILE A 152 16.86 -3.47 -0.80
C ILE A 152 15.84 -3.20 0.30
N ASN A 153 16.17 -3.51 1.57
CA ASN A 153 15.24 -3.33 2.67
C ASN A 153 14.96 -1.86 3.00
N ALA A 154 15.93 -0.97 2.78
CA ALA A 154 15.69 0.47 2.87
C ALA A 154 14.69 0.95 1.80
N GLN A 155 14.72 0.38 0.59
CA GLN A 155 13.74 0.68 -0.46
C GLN A 155 12.37 0.07 -0.15
N LEU A 156 12.32 -1.18 0.30
CA LEU A 156 11.07 -1.88 0.67
C LEU A 156 10.36 -1.27 1.89
N ALA A 157 11.10 -0.60 2.77
CA ALA A 157 10.53 0.13 3.90
C ALA A 157 9.67 1.32 3.44
N ASN A 158 9.88 1.84 2.23
CA ASN A 158 9.05 2.89 1.66
C ASN A 158 7.82 2.25 0.99
N PRO A 159 6.60 2.60 1.41
CA PRO A 159 5.41 2.06 0.76
C PRO A 159 5.34 2.53 -0.71
N GLY A 160 4.92 1.64 -1.60
CA GLY A 160 4.66 1.98 -3.00
C GLY A 160 3.47 2.94 -3.13
N PHE A 161 3.27 3.53 -4.33
CA PHE A 161 2.22 4.51 -4.58
C PHE A 161 0.83 4.00 -4.17
N GLU A 162 0.43 2.81 -4.64
CA GLU A 162 -0.87 2.21 -4.32
C GLU A 162 -1.03 1.87 -2.84
N ASP A 163 0.06 1.52 -2.16
CA ASP A 163 0.06 1.29 -0.72
C ASP A 163 -0.21 2.59 0.05
N VAL A 164 0.32 3.72 -0.40
CA VAL A 164 -0.01 5.03 0.18
C VAL A 164 -1.46 5.39 -0.11
N LEU A 165 -1.92 5.22 -1.35
CA LEU A 165 -3.32 5.48 -1.72
C LEU A 165 -4.32 4.68 -0.88
N SER A 166 -3.99 3.45 -0.47
CA SER A 166 -4.84 2.61 0.38
C SER A 166 -5.08 3.17 1.81
N CYS A 167 -4.24 4.12 2.23
CA CYS A 167 -4.35 4.81 3.52
C CYS A 167 -5.03 6.18 3.41
N LEU A 168 -5.18 6.71 2.19
CA LEU A 168 -5.80 8.01 1.98
C LEU A 168 -7.32 7.91 1.94
N ARG A 169 -8.00 9.04 2.16
CA ARG A 169 -9.43 9.16 1.86
C ARG A 169 -9.71 8.73 0.42
N PRO A 170 -10.82 8.02 0.15
CA PRO A 170 -11.15 7.53 -1.19
C PRO A 170 -11.11 8.63 -2.26
N GLU A 171 -11.53 9.85 -1.92
CA GLU A 171 -11.58 10.98 -2.83
C GLU A 171 -10.20 11.52 -3.18
N VAL A 172 -9.30 11.59 -2.20
CA VAL A 172 -7.89 11.96 -2.43
C VAL A 172 -7.20 10.89 -3.27
N ALA A 173 -7.42 9.61 -2.94
CA ALA A 173 -6.86 8.51 -3.71
C ALA A 173 -7.36 8.50 -5.17
N GLN A 174 -8.66 8.77 -5.39
CA GLN A 174 -9.24 8.88 -6.73
C GLN A 174 -8.71 10.10 -7.50
N LEU A 175 -8.55 11.24 -6.82
CA LEU A 175 -7.97 12.44 -7.42
C LEU A 175 -6.55 12.18 -7.92
N LEU A 176 -5.71 11.55 -7.08
CA LEU A 176 -4.32 11.23 -7.44
C LEU A 176 -4.23 10.25 -8.61
N ARG A 177 -5.13 9.24 -8.67
CA ARG A 177 -5.19 8.32 -9.82
C ARG A 177 -5.68 9.02 -11.10
N ARG A 178 -6.75 9.81 -11.01
CA ARG A 178 -7.36 10.49 -12.17
C ARG A 178 -6.45 11.52 -12.81
N GLY A 179 -5.63 12.22 -12.01
CA GLY A 179 -4.69 13.21 -12.50
C GLY A 179 -3.29 12.66 -12.77
N GLU A 180 -3.07 11.35 -12.62
CA GLU A 180 -1.75 10.69 -12.77
C GLU A 180 -0.66 11.35 -11.89
N LEU A 181 -1.02 11.75 -10.67
CA LEU A 181 -0.23 12.62 -9.80
C LEU A 181 0.73 11.85 -8.88
N ALA A 182 1.52 10.93 -9.44
CA ALA A 182 2.49 10.12 -8.69
C ALA A 182 3.58 10.95 -8.00
N ASP A 183 3.86 12.15 -8.53
CA ASP A 183 4.87 13.09 -8.00
C ASP A 183 4.57 13.61 -6.59
N PHE A 184 3.34 13.43 -6.09
CA PHE A 184 2.99 13.75 -4.70
C PHE A 184 3.39 12.66 -3.69
N LEU A 185 3.84 11.48 -4.14
CA LEU A 185 4.21 10.38 -3.25
C LEU A 185 5.29 10.78 -2.21
N PRO A 186 6.38 11.50 -2.57
CA PRO A 186 7.36 11.96 -1.59
C PRO A 186 6.75 12.90 -0.55
N LEU A 187 5.82 13.77 -0.94
CA LEU A 187 5.10 14.65 -0.01
C LEU A 187 4.27 13.84 0.99
N LEU A 188 3.50 12.86 0.50
CA LEU A 188 2.65 12.02 1.34
C LEU A 188 3.47 11.17 2.33
N HIS A 189 4.67 10.73 1.91
CA HIS A 189 5.64 10.11 2.81
C HIS A 189 6.17 11.09 3.85
N ALA A 190 6.57 12.29 3.45
CA ALA A 190 7.11 13.31 4.36
C ALA A 190 6.07 13.78 5.38
N ILE A 191 4.83 13.97 4.94
CA ILE A 191 3.70 14.24 5.84
C ILE A 191 3.47 13.05 6.75
N GLY A 192 3.68 11.81 6.30
CA GLY A 192 3.50 10.64 7.14
C GLY A 192 2.02 10.37 7.40
N VAL A 193 1.21 10.31 6.33
CA VAL A 193 -0.25 10.09 6.34
C VAL A 193 -0.72 8.80 7.04
N ARG A 194 0.19 7.99 7.56
CA ARG A 194 -0.10 6.76 8.33
C ARG A 194 0.11 6.93 9.83
N ALA A 195 0.75 8.01 10.26
CA ALA A 195 0.96 8.29 11.67
C ALA A 195 -0.37 8.76 12.28
N CYS A 196 -0.67 8.31 13.51
CA CYS A 196 -1.79 8.83 14.27
C CYS A 196 -1.54 10.32 14.59
N PRO A 197 -2.41 11.23 14.15
CA PRO A 197 -2.23 12.65 14.41
C PRO A 197 -2.53 12.98 15.87
N ASN A 198 -1.76 13.90 16.45
CA ASN A 198 -1.96 14.35 17.83
C ASN A 198 -2.93 15.53 17.86
N LEU A 199 -4.22 15.27 17.62
CA LEU A 199 -5.26 16.29 17.56
C LEU A 199 -6.32 16.10 18.65
N ALA A 200 -6.82 17.24 19.15
CA ALA A 200 -7.97 17.27 20.04
C ALA A 200 -9.19 16.60 19.37
N PRO A 201 -10.04 15.86 20.13
CA PRO A 201 -11.20 15.17 19.56
C PRO A 201 -12.14 16.08 18.77
N GLU A 202 -12.36 17.30 19.24
CA GLU A 202 -13.22 18.30 18.59
C GLU A 202 -12.69 18.69 17.21
N THR A 203 -11.37 18.89 17.09
CA THR A 203 -10.71 19.17 15.81
C THR A 203 -10.83 17.99 14.85
N ARG A 204 -10.65 16.75 15.32
CA ARG A 204 -10.80 15.56 14.47
C ARG A 204 -12.23 15.40 13.95
N ILE A 205 -13.23 15.62 14.80
CA ILE A 205 -14.64 15.60 14.39
C ILE A 205 -14.89 16.64 13.28
N LEU A 206 -14.37 17.86 13.45
CA LEU A 206 -14.56 18.93 12.49
C LEU A 206 -13.83 18.67 11.16
N LEU A 207 -12.58 18.19 11.20
CA LEU A 207 -11.86 17.78 9.98
C LEU A 207 -12.50 16.57 9.30
N GLY A 208 -13.17 15.71 10.08
CA GLY A 208 -13.96 14.59 9.60
C GLY A 208 -15.10 14.99 8.66
N THR A 209 -15.68 16.20 8.84
CA THR A 209 -16.80 16.67 8.01
C THR A 209 -16.38 17.26 6.66
N LEU A 210 -15.08 17.53 6.47
CA LEU A 210 -14.57 18.13 5.23
C LEU A 210 -14.36 17.10 4.11
N PRO A 211 -14.55 17.49 2.83
CA PRO A 211 -15.12 18.75 2.36
C PRO A 211 -16.64 18.84 2.57
N LEU A 212 -17.14 20.06 2.79
CA LEU A 212 -18.57 20.39 2.91
C LEU A 212 -19.28 20.51 1.55
N GLU A 213 -18.53 20.72 0.47
CA GLU A 213 -19.09 20.94 -0.85
C GLU A 213 -19.72 19.68 -1.43
N ASN A 214 -20.88 19.83 -2.06
CA ASN A 214 -21.59 18.71 -2.71
C ASN A 214 -21.14 18.50 -4.16
N ASP A 215 -20.69 19.56 -4.82
CA ASP A 215 -20.26 19.50 -6.23
C ASP A 215 -18.90 18.80 -6.35
N LYS A 216 -18.78 17.89 -7.33
CA LYS A 216 -17.56 17.10 -7.52
C LYS A 216 -16.34 17.97 -7.82
N ARG A 217 -16.49 19.02 -8.63
CA ARG A 217 -15.38 19.90 -9.01
C ARG A 217 -14.95 20.77 -7.84
N ALA A 218 -15.90 21.24 -7.03
CA ALA A 218 -15.61 21.95 -5.79
C ALA A 218 -14.83 21.09 -4.78
N ARG A 219 -15.23 19.82 -4.62
CA ARG A 219 -14.51 18.84 -3.78
C ARG A 219 -13.11 18.52 -4.31
N ASP A 220 -12.96 18.29 -5.61
CA ASP A 220 -11.65 18.09 -6.24
C ASP A 220 -10.76 19.33 -6.02
N THR A 221 -11.33 20.53 -6.11
CA THR A 221 -10.61 21.80 -5.82
C THR A 221 -10.14 21.87 -4.38
N PHE A 222 -11.00 21.53 -3.42
CA PHE A 222 -10.62 21.48 -2.00
C PHE A 222 -9.42 20.58 -1.79
N TRP A 223 -9.47 19.33 -2.26
CA TRP A 223 -8.38 18.37 -2.09
C TRP A 223 -7.09 18.79 -2.81
N ALA A 224 -7.20 19.38 -3.99
CA ALA A 224 -6.08 19.97 -4.71
C ALA A 224 -5.37 21.05 -3.88
N ILE A 225 -6.15 21.89 -3.18
CA ILE A 225 -5.61 22.91 -2.28
C ILE A 225 -5.00 22.30 -1.02
N ILE A 226 -5.60 21.26 -0.43
CA ILE A 226 -4.99 20.54 0.71
C ILE A 226 -3.63 19.96 0.33
N LEU A 227 -3.49 19.36 -0.86
CA LEU A 227 -2.19 18.88 -1.36
C LEU A 227 -1.17 20.02 -1.48
N GLY A 228 -1.59 21.19 -1.96
CA GLY A 228 -0.74 22.39 -2.00
C GLY A 228 -0.36 22.92 -0.62
N LEU A 229 -1.30 22.94 0.33
CA LEU A 229 -1.08 23.41 1.70
C LEU A 229 -0.18 22.46 2.50
N ALA A 230 -0.26 21.15 2.22
CA ALA A 230 0.60 20.14 2.82
C ALA A 230 2.08 20.34 2.47
N CYS A 231 2.41 21.10 1.42
CA CYS A 231 3.79 21.51 1.13
C CYS A 231 4.36 22.52 2.15
N LEU A 232 3.54 23.02 3.09
CA LEU A 232 3.94 23.91 4.20
C LEU A 232 4.67 25.20 3.79
N ARG A 233 4.43 25.67 2.57
CA ARG A 233 4.88 26.98 2.10
C ARG A 233 3.82 28.03 2.43
N ASP A 234 3.65 29.00 1.55
CA ASP A 234 2.62 30.03 1.64
C ASP A 234 1.33 29.63 0.90
N THR A 235 0.27 30.39 1.16
CA THR A 235 -1.05 30.24 0.54
C THR A 235 -1.02 30.40 -0.97
N GLN A 236 -0.15 31.26 -1.51
CA GLN A 236 -0.08 31.46 -2.95
C GLN A 236 0.46 30.20 -3.63
N PHE A 237 1.53 29.62 -3.10
CA PHE A 237 2.08 28.35 -3.57
C PHE A 237 1.05 27.22 -3.52
N ALA A 238 0.25 27.15 -2.45
CA ALA A 238 -0.80 26.16 -2.34
C ALA A 238 -1.87 26.32 -3.43
N ARG A 239 -2.26 27.57 -3.75
CA ARG A 239 -3.20 27.87 -4.84
C ARG A 239 -2.65 27.53 -6.21
N GLU A 240 -1.39 27.87 -6.47
CA GLU A 240 -0.71 27.53 -7.73
C GLU A 240 -0.59 26.00 -7.91
N THR A 241 -0.25 25.29 -6.84
CA THR A 241 -0.19 23.82 -6.84
C THR A 241 -1.57 23.22 -7.08
N GLY A 242 -2.59 23.70 -6.35
CA GLY A 242 -3.97 23.25 -6.55
C GLY A 242 -4.49 23.52 -7.95
N ALA A 243 -4.11 24.66 -8.55
CA ALA A 243 -4.46 24.97 -9.93
C ALA A 243 -3.85 23.98 -10.95
N ARG A 244 -2.59 23.61 -10.77
CA ARG A 244 -1.93 22.58 -11.61
C ARG A 244 -2.58 21.20 -11.46
N VAL A 245 -2.98 20.85 -10.24
CA VAL A 245 -3.73 19.61 -9.98
C VAL A 245 -5.08 19.63 -10.70
N MET A 246 -5.82 20.74 -10.64
CA MET A 246 -7.09 20.88 -11.35
C MET A 246 -6.92 20.85 -12.87
N GLU A 247 -5.87 21.47 -13.39
CA GLU A 247 -5.51 21.41 -14.81
C GLU A 247 -5.22 19.98 -15.26
N ALA A 248 -4.47 19.19 -14.48
CA ALA A 248 -4.22 17.78 -14.75
C ALA A 248 -5.52 16.93 -14.76
N LEU A 249 -6.56 17.37 -14.02
CA LEU A 249 -7.89 16.75 -14.05
C LEU A 249 -8.76 17.23 -15.23
N GLY A 250 -8.27 18.16 -16.06
CA GLY A 250 -9.01 18.74 -17.19
C GLY A 250 -10.03 19.80 -16.76
N HIS A 251 -9.78 20.50 -15.65
CA HIS A 251 -10.68 21.50 -15.08
C HIS A 251 -9.96 22.82 -14.83
N GLU A 252 -10.66 23.95 -15.03
CA GLU A 252 -10.12 25.24 -14.56
C GLU A 252 -10.22 25.32 -13.03
N PRO A 253 -9.23 25.94 -12.35
CA PRO A 253 -9.25 26.13 -10.90
C PRO A 253 -10.41 27.05 -10.47
N LEU A 254 -11.16 26.64 -9.45
CA LEU A 254 -12.29 27.41 -8.93
C LEU A 254 -12.19 27.53 -7.41
N LEU A 255 -11.21 28.29 -6.92
CA LEU A 255 -10.89 28.42 -5.48
C LEU A 255 -12.10 28.80 -4.62
N GLU A 256 -12.95 29.70 -5.15
CA GLU A 256 -14.17 30.16 -4.49
C GLU A 256 -15.19 29.04 -4.27
N ALA A 257 -15.10 27.95 -5.03
CA ALA A 257 -16.03 26.82 -4.92
C ALA A 257 -15.89 26.04 -3.62
N CYS A 258 -14.76 26.16 -2.91
CA CYS A 258 -14.50 25.44 -1.66
C CYS A 258 -14.33 26.36 -0.44
N ALA A 259 -14.92 27.56 -0.50
CA ALA A 259 -14.78 28.57 0.55
C ALA A 259 -15.25 28.08 1.92
N ASP A 260 -16.41 27.41 1.99
CA ASP A 260 -16.99 26.92 3.25
C ASP A 260 -16.05 25.92 3.95
N SER A 261 -15.47 24.98 3.21
CA SER A 261 -14.47 24.06 3.76
C SER A 261 -13.18 24.76 4.18
N LEU A 262 -12.73 25.77 3.43
CA LEU A 262 -11.53 26.54 3.77
C LEU A 262 -11.73 27.40 5.03
N ASP A 263 -12.94 27.91 5.28
CA ASP A 263 -13.27 28.66 6.48
C ASP A 263 -13.23 27.76 7.72
N VAL A 264 -13.76 26.53 7.62
CA VAL A 264 -13.64 25.53 8.68
C VAL A 264 -12.18 25.17 8.92
N LEU A 265 -11.39 24.96 7.87
CA LEU A 265 -9.95 24.69 8.00
C LEU A 265 -9.20 25.86 8.66
N ALA A 266 -9.58 27.10 8.34
CA ALA A 266 -9.01 28.28 8.95
C ALA A 266 -9.36 28.38 10.44
N SER A 267 -10.57 28.00 10.84
CA SER A 267 -11.00 28.03 12.25
C SER A 267 -10.19 27.11 13.18
N VAL A 268 -9.55 26.08 12.61
CA VAL A 268 -8.64 25.18 13.35
C VAL A 268 -7.17 25.50 13.10
N GLY A 269 -6.88 26.64 12.46
CA GLY A 269 -5.54 27.13 12.18
C GLY A 269 -4.80 26.35 11.09
N GLY A 270 -5.51 25.61 10.24
CA GLY A 270 -4.92 24.89 9.11
C GLY A 270 -4.59 25.78 7.90
N TYR A 271 -5.13 27.00 7.86
CA TYR A 271 -5.00 27.93 6.73
C TYR A 271 -5.33 29.37 7.17
N GLY A 272 -4.88 30.37 6.41
CA GLY A 272 -5.23 31.79 6.64
C GLY A 272 -4.21 32.56 7.49
N ALA A 273 -4.62 33.74 7.95
CA ALA A 273 -3.75 34.66 8.69
C ALA A 273 -3.38 34.14 10.09
N GLU A 274 -4.32 33.45 10.74
CA GLU A 274 -4.16 32.83 12.07
C GLU A 274 -3.71 31.36 11.97
N ALA A 275 -3.02 31.00 10.89
CA ALA A 275 -2.54 29.64 10.69
C ALA A 275 -1.49 29.26 11.76
N LEU A 276 -1.59 28.03 12.27
CA LEU A 276 -0.62 27.46 13.20
C LEU A 276 0.76 27.33 12.56
N ALA A 277 1.78 27.10 13.40
CA ALA A 277 3.12 26.88 12.91
C ALA A 277 3.17 25.66 11.96
N PRO A 278 4.07 25.63 10.96
CA PRO A 278 4.10 24.56 9.97
C PRO A 278 4.09 23.14 10.56
N VAL A 279 4.80 22.91 11.66
CA VAL A 279 4.88 21.60 12.34
C VAL A 279 3.52 21.17 12.90
N GLU A 280 2.76 22.09 13.49
CA GLU A 280 1.45 21.81 14.08
C GLU A 280 0.40 21.54 12.99
N ARG A 281 0.53 22.20 11.84
CA ARG A 281 -0.36 21.97 10.68
C ARG A 281 -0.19 20.59 10.05
N ILE A 282 0.94 19.92 10.24
CA ILE A 282 1.17 18.56 9.71
C ILE A 282 0.08 17.61 10.21
N ASP A 283 -0.25 17.65 11.51
CA ASP A 283 -1.26 16.75 12.07
C ASP A 283 -2.66 17.03 11.54
N LEU A 284 -3.00 18.30 11.25
CA LEU A 284 -4.25 18.66 10.57
C LEU A 284 -4.32 18.06 9.16
N TYR A 285 -3.26 18.17 8.38
CA TYR A 285 -3.22 17.61 7.03
C TYR A 285 -3.14 16.08 7.02
N ARG A 286 -2.48 15.46 8.01
CA ARG A 286 -2.52 14.00 8.22
C ARG A 286 -3.95 13.52 8.41
N GLU A 287 -4.69 14.13 9.34
CA GLU A 287 -6.09 13.78 9.64
C GLU A 287 -7.02 13.98 8.43
N LEU A 288 -6.80 15.07 7.67
CA LEU A 288 -7.58 15.34 6.46
C LEU A 288 -7.31 14.33 5.35
N LEU A 289 -6.05 13.96 5.13
CA LEU A 289 -5.65 13.08 4.03
C LEU A 289 -5.90 11.61 4.36
N HIS A 290 -5.82 11.21 5.63
CA HIS A 290 -6.05 9.84 6.08
C HIS A 290 -7.52 9.43 5.96
N LYS A 291 -7.77 8.17 5.58
CA LYS A 291 -9.13 7.63 5.57
C LYS A 291 -9.70 7.58 7.00
N PRO A 292 -10.96 7.98 7.24
CA PRO A 292 -11.59 7.78 8.54
C PRO A 292 -11.71 6.28 8.85
N GLU A 293 -11.48 5.91 10.11
CA GLU A 293 -11.70 4.54 10.63
C GLU A 293 -13.18 4.21 10.80
#